data_AF-A0A1B1FK40-F1
#
_entry.id   AF-A0A1B1FK40-F1
#
_cell.length_a   1.000
_cell.length_b   1.000
_cell.length_c   1.000
_cell.angle_alpha   90.00
_cell.angle_beta   90.00
_cell.angle_gamma   90.00
#
_symmetry.space_group_name_H-M   'P 1'
#
loop_
_entity.id
_entity.type
_entity.pdbx_description
1 polymer ?
#
loop_
_entity_poly.entity_id
_entity_poly.type
_entity_poly.pdbx_seq_one_letter_code
_entity_poly.pdbx_strand_id
1 'polypeptide(L)'
;MPIKRGQKATKLTLDQLEKIAQERNHVLLNVATSKRDPSHVPKQNRALLRCNKCQNEWSTKVYVYLDRKSLSLGCRQCYETNLKDPNLYPNAPTRQKETTLARPPRRAGKDLLHAAFVNGPFGHIRNGKDLMLYLKENPNVYNDKVLTLILRNESLKKQKVICEDFLKNNVSRHHVIPLHAKGSPASWNIIKITKEEHHELHVLRYQVYKEKNDLLATYATLSDVYKAQTGDFKKIKQPKSANFGIRNLPEEVRLALEHGMVFTHTDLFRFEIKPNTLQTTKQIVQGLLDCLPEGHPDKERIFKNPTSVNYIRNLIIAAFPAPNTNGSRLKKPIKSAYGFTVKSLKMLN
;
A
#
# COMPACT_ATOMS: atom_id res chain seq x y z
N MET A 1 -2.71 -18.16 -41.02
CA MET A 1 -1.69 -17.09 -41.11
C MET A 1 -2.22 -15.80 -40.48
N PRO A 2 -1.51 -15.17 -39.52
CA PRO A 2 -1.95 -13.89 -38.96
C PRO A 2 -1.71 -12.75 -39.95
N ILE A 3 -2.79 -12.12 -40.43
CA ILE A 3 -2.73 -10.92 -41.28
C ILE A 3 -2.15 -9.77 -40.45
N LYS A 4 -1.08 -9.12 -40.93
CA LYS A 4 -0.49 -7.98 -40.23
C LYS A 4 -1.47 -6.80 -40.24
N ARG A 5 -1.59 -6.09 -39.11
CA ARG A 5 -2.41 -4.87 -38.99
C ARG A 5 -1.88 -3.86 -40.01
N GLY A 6 -2.69 -3.51 -41.02
CA GLY A 6 -2.30 -2.63 -42.13
C GLY A 6 -2.02 -3.30 -43.47
N GLN A 7 -1.95 -4.64 -43.54
CA GLN A 7 -2.02 -5.34 -44.83
C GLN A 7 -3.42 -5.16 -45.42
N LYS A 8 -3.53 -4.34 -46.48
CA LYS A 8 -4.66 -4.37 -47.40
C LYS A 8 -4.66 -5.75 -48.07
N ALA A 9 -5.14 -6.81 -47.39
CA ALA A 9 -5.45 -8.06 -48.09
C ALA A 9 -6.52 -7.69 -49.12
N THR A 10 -6.08 -7.58 -50.38
CA THR A 10 -6.75 -6.79 -51.40
C THR A 10 -7.98 -7.48 -51.95
N LYS A 11 -8.07 -8.82 -51.84
CA LYS A 11 -9.30 -9.58 -52.14
C LYS A 11 -9.34 -10.85 -51.28
N LEU A 12 -10.42 -11.05 -50.53
CA LEU A 12 -10.75 -12.31 -49.85
C LEU A 12 -11.80 -13.01 -50.71
N THR A 13 -11.59 -14.28 -51.06
CA THR A 13 -12.60 -15.07 -51.80
C THR A 13 -13.59 -15.73 -50.84
N LEU A 14 -14.73 -16.18 -51.35
CA LEU A 14 -15.72 -16.94 -50.59
C LEU A 14 -15.09 -18.20 -49.98
N ASP A 15 -14.40 -19.01 -50.80
CA ASP A 15 -13.74 -20.25 -50.37
C ASP A 15 -12.70 -20.00 -49.26
N GLN A 16 -11.97 -18.89 -49.32
CA GLN A 16 -11.01 -18.52 -48.28
C GLN A 16 -11.73 -18.19 -46.96
N LEU A 17 -12.86 -17.49 -47.02
CA LEU A 17 -13.65 -17.18 -45.83
C LEU A 17 -14.29 -18.45 -45.23
N GLU A 18 -14.78 -19.36 -46.07
CA GLU A 18 -15.31 -20.66 -45.66
C GLU A 18 -14.24 -21.51 -44.99
N LYS A 19 -13.05 -21.61 -45.59
CA LYS A 19 -11.91 -22.31 -44.99
C LYS A 19 -11.52 -21.73 -43.64
N ILE A 20 -11.48 -20.40 -43.50
CA ILE A 20 -11.21 -19.74 -42.21
C ILE A 20 -12.34 -20.02 -41.21
N ALA A 21 -13.59 -20.08 -41.65
CA ALA A 21 -14.71 -20.46 -40.79
C ALA A 21 -14.56 -21.89 -40.28
N GLN A 22 -14.23 -22.84 -41.16
CA GLN A 22 -13.99 -24.24 -40.82
C GLN A 22 -12.80 -24.42 -39.87
N GLU A 23 -11.66 -23.76 -40.15
CA GLU A 23 -10.48 -23.75 -39.27
C GLU A 23 -10.79 -23.25 -37.85
N ARG A 24 -11.83 -22.42 -37.71
CA ARG A 24 -12.31 -21.88 -36.43
C ARG A 24 -13.49 -22.66 -35.84
N ASN A 25 -13.81 -23.82 -36.40
CA ASN A 25 -14.93 -24.68 -36.05
C ASN A 25 -16.30 -23.99 -36.15
N HIS A 26 -16.47 -23.18 -37.21
CA HIS A 26 -17.69 -22.48 -37.55
C HIS A 26 -18.15 -22.85 -38.97
N VAL A 27 -19.42 -22.63 -39.27
CA VAL A 27 -20.01 -22.75 -40.61
C VAL A 27 -20.41 -21.36 -41.09
N LEU A 28 -20.01 -21.00 -42.30
CA LEU A 28 -20.50 -19.80 -42.97
C LEU A 28 -21.88 -20.11 -43.57
N LEU A 29 -22.92 -19.47 -43.04
CA LEU A 29 -24.29 -19.68 -43.51
C LEU A 29 -24.63 -18.75 -44.68
N ASN A 30 -24.21 -17.49 -44.58
CA ASN A 30 -24.49 -16.49 -45.60
C ASN A 30 -23.47 -15.35 -45.54
N VAL A 31 -23.05 -14.83 -46.69
CA VAL A 31 -22.31 -13.58 -46.79
C VAL A 31 -22.63 -12.91 -48.14
N ALA A 32 -22.88 -11.61 -48.11
CA ALA A 32 -23.04 -10.85 -49.35
C ALA A 32 -21.68 -10.73 -50.07
N THR A 33 -21.64 -11.08 -51.35
CA THR A 33 -20.46 -10.95 -52.22
C THR A 33 -20.51 -9.64 -53.03
N SER A 34 -19.42 -9.31 -53.73
CA SER A 34 -19.34 -8.11 -54.56
C SER A 34 -20.21 -8.25 -55.82
N LYS A 35 -21.01 -7.22 -56.14
CA LYS A 35 -21.79 -7.19 -57.40
C LYS A 35 -20.92 -7.31 -58.66
N ARG A 36 -19.67 -6.82 -58.60
CA ARG A 36 -18.73 -6.83 -59.73
C ARG A 36 -17.96 -8.15 -59.86
N ASP A 37 -17.87 -8.92 -58.78
CA ASP A 37 -17.12 -10.16 -58.72
C ASP A 37 -17.75 -11.06 -57.64
N PRO A 38 -18.65 -11.99 -58.03
CA PRO A 38 -19.36 -12.85 -57.08
C PRO A 38 -18.43 -13.75 -56.24
N SER A 39 -17.18 -13.98 -56.68
CA SER A 39 -16.20 -14.75 -55.91
C SER A 39 -15.60 -13.98 -54.74
N HIS A 40 -15.70 -12.64 -54.77
CA HIS A 40 -15.06 -11.76 -53.81
C HIS A 40 -16.01 -11.37 -52.67
N VAL A 41 -15.53 -11.45 -51.43
CA VAL A 41 -16.24 -11.02 -50.23
C VAL A 41 -15.70 -9.66 -49.74
N PRO A 42 -16.52 -8.59 -49.83
CA PRO A 42 -16.14 -7.29 -49.27
C PRO A 42 -15.99 -7.38 -47.74
N LYS A 43 -14.86 -6.89 -47.22
CA LYS A 43 -14.55 -6.92 -45.78
C LYS A 43 -15.60 -6.23 -44.89
N GLN A 44 -16.29 -5.23 -45.41
CA GLN A 44 -17.32 -4.47 -44.68
C GLN A 44 -18.66 -5.21 -44.61
N ASN A 45 -18.88 -6.19 -45.48
CA ASN A 45 -20.12 -6.96 -45.48
C ASN A 45 -20.23 -7.82 -44.22
N ARG A 46 -21.46 -8.20 -43.90
CA ARG A 46 -21.76 -9.05 -42.76
C ARG A 46 -21.77 -10.51 -43.21
N ALA A 47 -21.05 -11.34 -42.48
CA ALA A 47 -21.14 -12.80 -42.56
C ALA A 47 -22.05 -13.30 -41.43
N LEU A 48 -23.01 -14.14 -41.79
CA LEU A 48 -23.80 -14.95 -40.88
C LEU A 48 -23.06 -16.28 -40.69
N LEU A 49 -22.75 -16.60 -39.44
CA LEU A 49 -21.94 -17.74 -39.03
C LEU A 49 -22.69 -18.56 -37.98
N ARG A 50 -22.45 -19.87 -37.96
CA ARG A 50 -22.88 -20.78 -36.88
C ARG A 50 -21.67 -21.44 -36.24
N CYS A 51 -21.67 -21.56 -34.92
CA CYS A 51 -20.58 -22.24 -34.21
C CYS A 51 -20.92 -23.71 -34.04
N ASN A 52 -20.08 -24.63 -34.50
CA ASN A 52 -20.34 -26.06 -34.34
C ASN A 52 -20.25 -26.52 -32.88
N LYS A 53 -19.58 -25.76 -32.01
CA LYS A 53 -19.42 -26.10 -30.59
C LYS A 53 -20.68 -25.77 -29.77
N CYS A 54 -21.24 -24.58 -29.92
CA CYS A 54 -22.37 -24.12 -29.10
C CYS A 54 -23.68 -23.91 -29.89
N GLN A 55 -23.67 -24.20 -31.19
CA GLN A 55 -24.78 -24.04 -32.13
C GLN A 55 -25.33 -22.61 -32.27
N ASN A 56 -24.73 -21.62 -31.59
CA ASN A 56 -25.16 -20.24 -31.70
C ASN A 56 -24.87 -19.67 -33.09
N GLU A 57 -25.88 -19.05 -33.70
CA GLU A 57 -25.77 -18.28 -34.92
C GLU A 57 -25.53 -16.80 -34.62
N TRP A 58 -24.66 -16.13 -35.38
CA TRP A 58 -24.44 -14.69 -35.23
C TRP A 58 -24.02 -14.04 -36.53
N SER A 59 -24.34 -12.75 -36.66
CA SER A 59 -23.91 -11.93 -37.78
C SER A 59 -22.83 -10.94 -37.36
N THR A 60 -21.69 -10.91 -38.05
CA THR A 60 -20.59 -9.98 -37.79
C THR A 60 -19.99 -9.45 -39.09
N LYS A 61 -19.36 -8.27 -39.05
CA LYS A 61 -18.57 -7.79 -40.19
C LYS A 61 -17.39 -8.73 -40.43
N VAL A 62 -17.07 -9.01 -41.70
CA VAL A 62 -16.01 -9.95 -42.08
C VAL A 62 -14.66 -9.53 -41.49
N TYR A 63 -14.28 -8.25 -41.56
CA TYR A 63 -13.00 -7.82 -40.96
C TYR A 63 -12.93 -8.05 -39.44
N VAL A 64 -14.04 -7.81 -38.72
CA VAL A 64 -14.12 -8.04 -37.27
C VAL A 64 -13.96 -9.52 -36.95
N TYR A 65 -14.55 -10.38 -37.77
CA TYR A 65 -14.39 -11.82 -37.63
C TYR A 65 -12.93 -12.23 -37.82
N LEU A 66 -12.29 -11.79 -38.91
CA LEU A 66 -10.90 -12.11 -39.24
C LEU A 66 -9.92 -11.62 -38.16
N ASP A 67 -10.12 -10.42 -37.61
CA ASP A 67 -9.21 -9.81 -36.63
C ASP A 67 -9.26 -10.44 -35.23
N ARG A 68 -10.28 -11.27 -34.92
CA ARG A 68 -10.39 -11.92 -33.61
C ARG A 68 -9.33 -13.00 -33.41
N LYS A 69 -8.54 -12.85 -32.34
CA LYS A 69 -7.46 -13.78 -31.91
C LYS A 69 -7.76 -14.50 -30.58
N SER A 70 -8.97 -14.42 -30.05
CA SER A 70 -9.32 -15.06 -28.77
C SER A 70 -9.39 -16.59 -28.91
N LEU A 71 -9.30 -17.31 -27.78
CA LEU A 71 -9.42 -18.79 -27.73
C LEU A 71 -10.74 -19.32 -28.29
N SER A 72 -11.79 -18.49 -28.31
CA SER A 72 -13.09 -18.78 -28.93
C SER A 72 -13.13 -18.55 -30.45
N LEU A 73 -12.01 -18.10 -31.04
CA LEU A 73 -11.78 -17.87 -32.48
C LEU A 73 -12.84 -17.03 -33.23
N GLY A 74 -13.73 -16.34 -32.52
CA GLY A 74 -14.78 -15.53 -33.12
C GLY A 74 -16.15 -15.65 -32.45
N CYS A 75 -16.49 -16.82 -31.91
CA CYS A 75 -17.79 -17.07 -31.30
C CYS A 75 -17.93 -16.33 -29.96
N ARG A 76 -18.94 -15.45 -29.85
CA ARG A 76 -19.21 -14.68 -28.63
C ARG A 76 -19.68 -15.56 -27.47
N GLN A 77 -20.56 -16.53 -27.74
CA GLN A 77 -21.09 -17.40 -26.70
C GLN A 77 -20.00 -18.28 -26.06
N CYS A 78 -19.13 -18.87 -26.89
CA CYS A 78 -17.98 -19.62 -26.42
C CYS A 78 -16.98 -18.73 -25.68
N TYR A 79 -16.80 -17.47 -26.12
CA TYR A 79 -15.97 -16.50 -25.40
C TYR A 79 -16.50 -16.22 -24.00
N GLU A 80 -17.79 -15.90 -23.88
CA GLU A 80 -18.45 -15.60 -22.60
C GLU A 80 -18.45 -16.83 -21.67
N THR A 81 -18.59 -18.03 -22.23
CA THR A 81 -18.47 -19.29 -21.47
C THR A 81 -17.05 -19.49 -20.97
N ASN A 82 -16.04 -19.34 -21.83
CA ASN A 82 -14.64 -19.48 -21.45
C ASN A 82 -14.20 -18.41 -20.43
N LEU A 83 -14.75 -17.20 -20.48
CA LEU A 83 -14.49 -16.14 -19.48
C LEU A 83 -14.91 -16.54 -18.06
N LYS A 84 -15.80 -17.53 -17.90
CA LYS A 84 -16.19 -18.08 -16.60
C LYS A 84 -15.25 -19.18 -16.11
N ASP A 85 -14.41 -19.75 -16.98
CA ASP A 85 -13.44 -20.78 -16.62
C ASP A 85 -12.18 -20.14 -16.01
N PRO A 86 -11.91 -20.38 -14.71
CA PRO A 86 -10.80 -19.77 -14.00
C PRO A 86 -9.42 -20.26 -14.47
N ASN A 87 -9.35 -21.41 -15.14
CA ASN A 87 -8.10 -21.96 -15.67
C ASN A 87 -7.71 -21.28 -16.99
N LEU A 88 -8.70 -20.87 -17.78
CA LEU A 88 -8.48 -20.21 -19.07
C LEU A 88 -8.30 -18.70 -18.95
N TYR A 89 -9.01 -18.05 -18.01
CA TYR A 89 -8.97 -16.60 -17.81
C TYR A 89 -8.91 -16.23 -16.32
N PRO A 90 -7.76 -16.44 -15.65
CA PRO A 90 -7.62 -16.19 -14.21
C PRO A 90 -7.89 -14.73 -13.81
N ASN A 91 -7.72 -13.78 -14.75
CA ASN A 91 -7.91 -12.34 -14.56
C ASN A 91 -9.16 -11.79 -15.27
N ALA A 92 -10.20 -12.60 -15.47
CA ALA A 92 -11.41 -12.15 -16.15
C ALA A 92 -12.04 -10.91 -15.47
N PRO A 93 -12.59 -9.93 -16.24
CA PRO A 93 -13.19 -8.72 -15.68
C PRO A 93 -14.32 -8.97 -14.68
N THR A 94 -15.03 -10.09 -14.80
CA THR A 94 -16.08 -10.54 -13.87
C THR A 94 -15.51 -10.82 -12.48
N ARG A 95 -14.37 -11.50 -12.38
CA ARG A 95 -13.65 -11.72 -11.11
C ARG A 95 -13.05 -10.43 -10.54
N GLN A 96 -12.59 -9.53 -11.39
CA GLN A 96 -12.16 -8.20 -10.93
C GLN A 96 -13.32 -7.43 -10.29
N LYS A 97 -14.55 -7.56 -10.81
CA LYS A 97 -15.74 -6.95 -10.19
C LYS A 97 -16.05 -7.53 -8.81
N GLU A 98 -16.02 -8.85 -8.64
CA GLU A 98 -16.28 -9.50 -7.34
C GLU A 98 -15.25 -9.08 -6.28
N THR A 99 -13.97 -9.09 -6.63
CA THR A 99 -12.89 -8.61 -5.73
C THR A 99 -12.97 -7.12 -5.43
N THR A 100 -13.52 -6.32 -6.34
CA THR A 100 -13.72 -4.88 -6.13
C THR A 100 -14.97 -4.57 -5.30
N LEU A 101 -16.03 -5.38 -5.40
CA LEU A 101 -17.24 -5.27 -4.58
C LEU A 101 -16.99 -5.67 -3.11
N ALA A 102 -16.07 -6.60 -2.86
CA ALA A 102 -15.64 -6.97 -1.51
C ALA A 102 -14.77 -5.90 -0.82
N ARG A 103 -14.27 -4.89 -1.55
CA ARG A 103 -13.52 -3.78 -0.95
C ARG A 103 -14.50 -2.76 -0.38
N PRO A 104 -14.31 -2.28 0.86
CA PRO A 104 -15.14 -1.22 1.41
C PRO A 104 -15.17 -0.03 0.45
N PRO A 105 -16.34 0.57 0.20
CA PRO A 105 -16.46 1.65 -0.77
C PRO A 105 -15.53 2.78 -0.37
N ARG A 106 -14.78 3.35 -1.33
CA ARG A 106 -13.84 4.46 -1.10
C ARG A 106 -14.46 5.65 -0.33
N ARG A 107 -15.79 5.80 -0.36
CA ARG A 107 -16.54 6.82 0.39
C ARG A 107 -16.58 6.56 1.91
N ALA A 108 -16.63 5.30 2.35
CA ALA A 108 -16.60 4.95 3.78
C ALA A 108 -15.34 5.50 4.46
N GLY A 109 -14.19 5.52 3.78
CA GLY A 109 -12.97 6.12 4.29
C GLY A 109 -13.06 7.63 4.50
N LYS A 110 -13.77 8.36 3.62
CA LYS A 110 -13.95 9.81 3.75
C LYS A 110 -14.87 10.16 4.93
N ASP A 111 -15.97 9.41 5.09
CA ASP A 111 -16.93 9.64 6.16
C ASP A 111 -16.31 9.31 7.53
N LEU A 112 -15.50 8.24 7.60
CA LEU A 112 -14.71 7.91 8.79
C LEU A 112 -13.70 9.02 9.15
N LEU A 113 -12.96 9.55 8.16
CA LEU A 113 -12.03 10.66 8.39
C LEU A 113 -12.77 11.93 8.82
N HIS A 114 -13.94 12.20 8.25
CA HIS A 114 -14.75 13.35 8.64
C HIS A 114 -15.29 13.21 10.06
N ALA A 115 -15.81 12.05 10.43
CA ALA A 115 -16.26 11.76 11.80
C ALA A 115 -15.09 11.86 12.81
N ALA A 116 -13.91 11.34 12.45
CA ALA A 116 -12.72 11.45 13.29
C ALA A 116 -12.26 12.91 13.50
N PHE A 117 -12.42 13.76 12.47
CA PHE A 117 -12.15 15.19 12.55
C PHE A 117 -13.18 15.93 13.42
N VAL A 118 -14.48 15.71 13.17
CA VAL A 118 -15.57 16.37 13.93
C VAL A 118 -15.47 16.07 15.43
N ASN A 119 -15.12 14.84 15.79
CA ASN A 119 -14.91 14.41 17.16
C ASN A 119 -13.47 14.61 17.67
N GLY A 120 -12.61 15.27 16.88
CA GLY A 120 -11.20 15.50 17.17
C GLY A 120 -10.94 16.85 17.84
N PRO A 121 -9.69 17.11 18.28
CA PRO A 121 -9.31 18.37 18.93
C PRO A 121 -9.50 19.60 18.01
N PHE A 122 -9.52 19.38 16.69
CA PHE A 122 -9.66 20.43 15.68
C PHE A 122 -11.07 20.56 15.12
N GLY A 123 -12.07 19.85 15.65
CA GLY A 123 -13.44 19.83 15.12
C GLY A 123 -14.13 21.21 15.10
N HIS A 124 -13.61 22.18 15.87
CA HIS A 124 -14.08 23.56 15.90
C HIS A 124 -13.63 24.40 14.69
N ILE A 125 -12.58 23.98 13.96
CA ILE A 125 -12.04 24.70 12.79
C ILE A 125 -12.86 24.31 11.55
N ARG A 126 -13.83 25.13 11.13
CA ARG A 126 -14.80 24.74 10.09
C ARG A 126 -14.41 25.21 8.70
N ASN A 127 -13.57 26.23 8.60
CA ASN A 127 -13.22 26.88 7.34
C ASN A 127 -11.81 27.51 7.40
N GLY A 128 -11.38 28.13 6.29
CA GLY A 128 -10.05 28.74 6.18
C GLY A 128 -9.81 29.94 7.11
N LYS A 129 -10.85 30.73 7.44
CA LYS A 129 -10.72 31.85 8.40
C LYS A 129 -10.47 31.33 9.81
N ASP A 130 -11.23 30.32 10.22
CA ASP A 130 -11.04 29.66 11.53
C ASP A 130 -9.64 29.07 11.62
N LEU A 131 -9.15 28.45 10.53
CA LEU A 131 -7.79 27.90 10.47
C LEU A 131 -6.73 29.00 10.64
N MET A 132 -6.88 30.12 9.94
CA MET A 132 -5.96 31.26 10.08
C MET A 132 -6.00 31.87 11.49
N LEU A 133 -7.17 31.93 12.12
CA LEU A 133 -7.30 32.38 13.50
C LEU A 133 -6.57 31.42 14.46
N TYR A 134 -6.82 30.12 14.33
CA TYR A 134 -6.13 29.09 15.11
C TYR A 134 -4.60 29.20 14.99
N LEU A 135 -4.08 29.37 13.77
CA LEU A 135 -2.63 29.51 13.54
C LEU A 135 -2.06 30.76 14.21
N LYS A 136 -2.81 31.89 14.23
CA LYS A 136 -2.40 33.13 14.91
C LYS A 136 -2.43 33.01 16.43
N GLU A 137 -3.42 32.31 16.98
CA GLU A 137 -3.58 32.12 18.42
C GLU A 137 -2.59 31.09 19.00
N ASN A 138 -2.01 30.23 18.15
CA ASN A 138 -1.08 29.19 18.55
C ASN A 138 0.29 29.38 17.86
N PRO A 139 1.02 30.48 18.11
CA PRO A 139 2.24 30.79 17.37
C PRO A 139 3.35 29.76 17.61
N ASN A 140 4.02 29.36 16.53
CA ASN A 140 5.26 28.58 16.52
C ASN A 140 5.85 28.59 15.11
N VAL A 141 7.12 28.20 14.98
CA VAL A 141 7.86 28.24 13.70
C VAL A 141 7.15 27.54 12.53
N TYR A 142 6.37 26.49 12.79
CA TYR A 142 5.57 25.80 11.77
C TYR A 142 4.32 26.61 11.42
N ASN A 143 3.53 27.03 12.42
CA ASN A 143 2.28 27.78 12.21
C ASN A 143 2.54 29.14 11.54
N ASP A 144 3.63 29.82 11.90
CA ASP A 144 4.04 31.09 11.31
C ASP A 144 4.36 30.92 9.82
N LYS A 145 5.16 29.90 9.48
CA LYS A 145 5.49 29.57 8.08
C LYS A 145 4.24 29.22 7.27
N VAL A 146 3.34 28.40 7.83
CA VAL A 146 2.08 28.06 7.18
C VAL A 146 1.24 29.30 6.93
N LEU A 147 1.11 30.20 7.91
CA LEU A 147 0.32 31.41 7.78
C LEU A 147 0.86 32.30 6.65
N THR A 148 2.18 32.47 6.55
CA THR A 148 2.82 33.18 5.42
C THR A 148 2.45 32.54 4.07
N LEU A 149 2.47 31.22 3.97
CA LEU A 149 2.15 30.50 2.73
C LEU A 149 0.66 30.59 2.36
N ILE A 150 -0.24 30.57 3.34
CA ILE A 150 -1.69 30.82 3.13
C ILE A 150 -1.89 32.21 2.57
N LEU A 151 -1.34 33.25 3.22
CA LEU A 151 -1.48 34.65 2.79
C LEU A 151 -0.93 34.88 1.38
N ARG A 152 0.22 34.28 1.06
CA ARG A 152 0.78 34.29 -0.31
C ARG A 152 -0.22 33.70 -1.31
N ASN A 153 -0.74 32.51 -1.04
CA ASN A 153 -1.64 31.82 -1.96
C ASN A 153 -2.97 32.59 -2.16
N GLU A 154 -3.48 33.23 -1.11
CA GLU A 154 -4.64 34.11 -1.23
C GLU A 154 -4.34 35.33 -2.12
N SER A 155 -3.17 35.93 -1.97
CA SER A 155 -2.72 37.04 -2.83
C SER A 155 -2.62 36.63 -4.30
N LEU A 156 -1.97 35.50 -4.60
CA LEU A 156 -1.87 34.95 -5.95
C LEU A 156 -3.24 34.66 -6.56
N LYS A 157 -4.17 34.13 -5.77
CA LYS A 157 -5.55 33.88 -6.20
C LYS A 157 -6.28 35.18 -6.58
N LYS A 158 -6.11 36.26 -5.80
CA LYS A 158 -6.69 37.58 -6.11
C LYS A 158 -6.15 38.14 -7.43
N GLN A 159 -4.86 37.89 -7.71
CA GLN A 159 -4.20 38.27 -8.96
C GLN A 159 -4.53 37.34 -10.14
N LYS A 160 -5.38 36.32 -9.96
CA LYS A 160 -5.69 35.27 -10.95
C LYS A 160 -4.45 34.52 -11.45
N VAL A 161 -3.40 34.48 -10.64
CA VAL A 161 -2.18 33.72 -10.93
C VAL A 161 -2.40 32.27 -10.49
N ILE A 162 -2.30 31.33 -11.44
CA ILE A 162 -2.35 29.91 -11.11
C ILE A 162 -0.96 29.50 -10.63
N CYS A 163 -0.83 29.03 -9.39
CA CYS A 163 0.46 28.56 -8.85
C CYS A 163 1.14 27.49 -9.73
N GLU A 164 0.35 26.70 -10.46
CA GLU A 164 0.83 25.67 -11.38
C GLU A 164 1.58 26.26 -12.59
N ASP A 165 1.24 27.49 -13.00
CA ASP A 165 1.90 28.17 -14.12
C ASP A 165 3.30 28.69 -13.75
N PHE A 166 3.53 28.98 -12.47
CA PHE A 166 4.83 29.40 -11.94
C PHE A 166 5.77 28.23 -11.61
N LEU A 167 5.22 27.03 -11.40
CA LEU A 167 5.91 25.91 -10.77
C LEU A 167 5.70 24.62 -11.57
N LYS A 168 6.07 24.62 -12.86
CA LYS A 168 5.99 23.42 -13.72
C LYS A 168 6.63 22.22 -13.02
N ASN A 169 5.80 21.24 -12.64
CA ASN A 169 6.17 19.99 -11.95
C ASN A 169 6.72 20.12 -10.51
N ASN A 170 6.67 21.32 -9.92
CA ASN A 170 7.18 21.56 -8.57
C ASN A 170 6.10 21.87 -7.52
N VAL A 171 4.82 21.69 -7.85
CA VAL A 171 3.72 21.89 -6.89
C VAL A 171 3.44 20.61 -6.10
N SER A 172 3.24 20.77 -4.80
CA SER A 172 2.75 19.77 -3.87
C SER A 172 1.52 20.28 -3.10
N ARG A 173 0.76 19.35 -2.51
CA ARG A 173 -0.35 19.64 -1.60
C ARG A 173 0.02 19.22 -0.19
N HIS A 174 -0.12 20.13 0.75
CA HIS A 174 0.19 19.89 2.15
C HIS A 174 -1.06 20.08 3.01
N HIS A 175 -1.32 19.13 3.91
CA HIS A 175 -2.36 19.31 4.93
C HIS A 175 -1.79 20.12 6.09
N VAL A 176 -2.37 21.29 6.36
CA VAL A 176 -1.92 22.17 7.45
C VAL A 176 -2.07 21.46 8.79
N ILE A 177 -3.21 20.82 9.02
CA ILE A 177 -3.42 19.89 10.12
C ILE A 177 -3.50 18.48 9.51
N PRO A 178 -2.56 17.57 9.78
CA PRO A 178 -2.53 16.30 9.09
C PRO A 178 -3.63 15.34 9.54
N LEU A 179 -4.01 14.42 8.66
CA LEU A 179 -5.10 13.48 8.90
C LEU A 179 -4.86 12.57 10.12
N HIS A 180 -3.61 12.16 10.38
CA HIS A 180 -3.30 11.32 11.54
C HIS A 180 -3.42 12.07 12.87
N ALA A 181 -3.35 13.41 12.85
CA ALA A 181 -3.65 14.27 13.98
C ALA A 181 -5.14 14.67 14.03
N LYS A 182 -6.01 13.91 13.33
CA LYS A 182 -7.45 14.20 13.19
C LYS A 182 -7.74 15.53 12.49
N GLY A 183 -6.88 15.98 11.57
CA GLY A 183 -7.15 17.13 10.71
C GLY A 183 -8.24 16.88 9.67
N SER A 184 -8.88 17.94 9.20
CA SER A 184 -9.97 17.84 8.21
C SER A 184 -9.45 17.42 6.82
N PRO A 185 -10.11 16.50 6.10
CA PRO A 185 -9.79 16.23 4.70
C PRO A 185 -10.32 17.31 3.74
N ALA A 186 -10.96 18.36 4.25
CA ALA A 186 -11.52 19.44 3.44
C ALA A 186 -10.44 20.28 2.77
N SER A 187 -10.78 20.87 1.62
CA SER A 187 -9.83 21.65 0.81
C SER A 187 -9.30 22.89 1.50
N TRP A 188 -10.01 23.46 2.48
CA TRP A 188 -9.53 24.61 3.25
C TRP A 188 -8.34 24.26 4.17
N ASN A 189 -8.16 22.98 4.51
CA ASN A 189 -7.03 22.49 5.31
C ASN A 189 -5.83 22.10 4.43
N ILE A 190 -5.90 22.36 3.11
CA ILE A 190 -4.88 21.97 2.15
C ILE A 190 -4.31 23.21 1.47
N ILE A 191 -2.99 23.39 1.57
CA ILE A 191 -2.28 24.46 0.86
C ILE A 191 -1.48 23.90 -0.31
N LYS A 192 -1.44 24.65 -1.41
CA LYS A 192 -0.57 24.38 -2.56
C LYS A 192 0.76 25.09 -2.33
N ILE A 193 1.86 24.36 -2.38
CA ILE A 193 3.21 24.86 -2.06
C ILE A 193 4.23 24.17 -2.97
N THR A 194 5.48 24.64 -2.99
CA THR A 194 6.53 23.91 -3.71
C THR A 194 6.88 22.60 -3.01
N LYS A 195 7.59 21.68 -3.68
CA LYS A 195 8.08 20.47 -3.02
C LYS A 195 9.11 20.78 -1.94
N GLU A 196 9.93 21.82 -2.14
CA GLU A 196 10.90 22.30 -1.15
C GLU A 196 10.18 22.83 0.10
N GLU A 197 9.16 23.66 -0.09
CA GLU A 197 8.32 24.15 0.99
C GLU A 197 7.60 23.00 1.71
N HIS A 198 7.16 21.99 0.95
CA HIS A 198 6.52 20.81 1.54
C HIS A 198 7.47 20.03 2.44
N HIS A 199 8.73 19.89 2.03
CA HIS A 199 9.76 19.30 2.86
C HIS A 199 10.05 20.15 4.10
N GLU A 200 10.25 21.46 3.93
CA GLU A 200 10.48 22.41 5.01
C GLU A 200 9.37 22.36 6.06
N LEU A 201 8.10 22.34 5.64
CA LEU A 201 6.97 22.24 6.56
C LEU A 201 6.98 20.94 7.39
N HIS A 202 7.33 19.79 6.80
CA HIS A 202 7.47 18.56 7.59
C HIS A 202 8.66 18.57 8.54
N VAL A 203 9.77 19.23 8.19
CA VAL A 203 10.90 19.46 9.09
C VAL A 203 10.46 20.31 10.29
N LEU A 204 9.82 21.45 10.04
CA LEU A 204 9.32 22.36 11.08
C LEU A 204 8.30 21.65 11.97
N ARG A 205 7.37 20.89 11.38
CA ARG A 205 6.35 20.15 12.15
C ARG A 205 6.98 19.08 13.04
N TYR A 206 7.94 18.31 12.53
CA TYR A 206 8.69 17.36 13.35
C TYR A 206 9.44 18.06 14.48
N GLN A 207 10.03 19.24 14.23
CA GLN A 207 10.72 20.01 15.27
C GLN A 207 9.79 20.44 16.40
N VAL A 208 8.58 20.90 16.08
CA VAL A 208 7.58 21.38 17.05
C VAL A 208 6.91 20.22 17.80
N TYR A 209 6.38 19.23 17.09
CA TYR A 209 5.48 18.21 17.67
C TYR A 209 6.17 16.87 17.97
N LYS A 210 7.41 16.66 17.49
CA LYS A 210 8.20 15.42 17.64
C LYS A 210 7.47 14.15 17.18
N GLU A 211 6.47 14.26 16.30
CA GLU A 211 5.70 13.12 15.84
C GLU A 211 6.45 12.29 14.80
N LYS A 212 6.48 10.97 15.01
CA LYS A 212 7.16 10.02 14.11
C LYS A 212 6.67 10.10 12.66
N ASN A 213 5.39 10.37 12.44
CA ASN A 213 4.82 10.45 11.09
C ASN A 213 5.39 11.66 10.31
N ASP A 214 5.74 12.75 10.98
CA ASP A 214 6.40 13.89 10.33
C ASP A 214 7.82 13.57 9.94
N LEU A 215 8.56 12.91 10.82
CA LEU A 215 9.90 12.46 10.49
C LEU A 215 9.89 11.58 9.23
N LEU A 216 8.92 10.66 9.12
CA LEU A 216 8.76 9.83 7.93
C LEU A 216 8.40 10.68 6.70
N ALA A 217 7.51 11.65 6.85
CA ALA A 217 7.11 12.55 5.78
C ALA A 217 8.27 13.42 5.29
N THR A 218 9.15 13.90 6.16
CA THR A 218 10.38 14.65 5.81
C THR A 218 11.25 13.87 4.81
N TYR A 219 11.46 12.58 5.01
CA TYR A 219 12.24 11.76 4.07
C TYR A 219 11.51 11.52 2.75
N ALA A 220 10.19 11.35 2.80
CA ALA A 220 9.38 11.15 1.60
C ALA A 220 9.40 12.40 0.72
N THR A 221 9.18 13.58 1.31
CA THR A 221 9.20 14.86 0.59
C THR A 221 10.59 15.25 0.13
N LEU A 222 11.66 14.90 0.85
CA LEU A 222 13.03 15.10 0.36
C LEU A 222 13.30 14.32 -0.93
N SER A 223 12.76 13.10 -1.04
CA SER A 223 12.85 12.32 -2.28
C SER A 223 12.10 13.01 -3.42
N ASP A 224 10.97 13.65 -3.14
CA ASP A 224 10.22 14.42 -4.14
C ASP A 224 10.97 15.66 -4.61
N VAL A 225 11.64 16.37 -3.69
CA VAL A 225 12.54 17.51 -4.00
C VAL A 225 13.68 17.05 -4.90
N TYR A 226 14.39 15.99 -4.52
CA TYR A 226 15.49 15.45 -5.31
C TYR A 226 15.06 15.06 -6.72
N LYS A 227 13.90 14.40 -6.85
CA LYS A 227 13.31 14.04 -8.13
C LYS A 227 12.93 15.26 -8.97
N ALA A 228 12.41 16.32 -8.34
CA ALA A 228 12.07 17.55 -9.04
C ALA A 228 13.32 18.26 -9.60
N GLN A 229 14.42 18.24 -8.86
CA GLN A 229 15.68 18.90 -9.22
C GLN A 229 16.48 18.11 -10.26
N THR A 230 16.52 16.78 -10.15
CA THR A 230 17.42 15.94 -10.95
C THR A 230 16.73 15.16 -12.07
N GLY A 231 15.40 15.00 -12.01
CA GLY A 231 14.67 14.05 -12.86
C GLY A 231 14.91 12.57 -12.52
N ASP A 232 15.80 12.26 -11.56
CA ASP A 232 16.09 10.89 -11.12
C ASP A 232 14.99 10.40 -10.16
N PHE A 233 14.58 9.14 -10.34
CA PHE A 233 13.56 8.46 -9.54
C PHE A 233 14.14 7.71 -8.34
N LYS A 234 15.45 7.83 -8.07
CA LYS A 234 16.09 7.26 -6.88
C LYS A 234 15.41 7.76 -5.60
N LYS A 235 14.80 6.83 -4.86
CA LYS A 235 14.26 7.10 -3.53
C LYS A 235 15.41 7.34 -2.56
N ILE A 236 15.41 8.48 -1.88
CA ILE A 236 16.33 8.72 -0.77
C ILE A 236 15.90 7.76 0.34
N LYS A 237 16.71 6.74 0.57
CA LYS A 237 16.45 5.75 1.62
C LYS A 237 16.57 6.49 2.95
N GLN A 238 15.59 6.28 3.82
CA GLN A 238 15.72 6.71 5.22
C GLN A 238 17.04 6.13 5.76
N PRO A 239 17.80 6.89 6.57
CA PRO A 239 18.85 6.29 7.36
C PRO A 239 18.20 5.12 8.09
N LYS A 240 18.74 3.91 7.92
CA LYS A 240 18.23 2.75 8.65
C LYS A 240 18.39 3.10 10.13
N SER A 241 17.32 3.54 10.78
CA SER A 241 17.37 3.84 12.19
C SER A 241 17.92 2.61 12.88
N ALA A 242 18.95 2.75 13.73
CA ALA A 242 19.42 1.66 14.58
C ALA A 242 18.26 0.96 15.33
N ASN A 243 17.13 1.66 15.48
CA ASN A 243 15.82 1.17 15.96
C ASN A 243 15.08 0.17 15.05
N PHE A 244 15.69 -0.37 13.98
CA PHE A 244 15.09 -1.47 13.21
C PHE A 244 14.78 -2.70 14.07
N GLY A 245 15.46 -2.83 15.21
CA GLY A 245 15.16 -3.87 16.19
C GLY A 245 13.88 -3.65 17.02
N ILE A 246 13.43 -2.39 17.21
CA ILE A 246 12.28 -2.06 18.08
C ILE A 246 10.95 -2.10 17.31
N ARG A 247 10.92 -1.68 16.04
CA ARG A 247 9.66 -1.47 15.28
C ARG A 247 8.84 -2.74 15.02
N ASN A 248 9.45 -3.93 15.14
CA ASN A 248 8.77 -5.21 14.98
C ASN A 248 8.72 -6.02 16.29
N LEU A 249 8.99 -5.39 17.44
CA LEU A 249 8.80 -6.06 18.72
C LEU A 249 7.29 -6.14 19.01
N PRO A 250 6.79 -7.31 19.43
CA PRO A 250 5.48 -7.41 20.06
C PRO A 250 5.36 -6.38 21.19
N GLU A 251 4.17 -5.83 21.37
CA GLU A 251 3.91 -4.76 22.34
C GLU A 251 4.32 -5.17 23.75
N GLU A 252 4.13 -6.44 24.11
CA GLU A 252 4.55 -7.04 25.36
C GLU A 252 6.05 -6.89 25.62
N VAL A 253 6.88 -7.10 24.60
CA VAL A 253 8.34 -6.99 24.68
C VAL A 253 8.76 -5.54 24.81
N ARG A 254 8.06 -4.62 24.12
CA ARG A 254 8.29 -3.18 24.25
C ARG A 254 8.00 -2.72 25.68
N LEU A 255 6.84 -3.10 26.23
CA LEU A 255 6.45 -2.78 27.60
C LEU A 255 7.43 -3.36 28.63
N ALA A 256 7.92 -4.59 28.42
CA ALA A 256 8.93 -5.20 29.28
C ALA A 256 10.24 -4.40 29.28
N LEU A 257 10.69 -3.93 28.12
CA LEU A 257 11.89 -3.08 28.01
C LEU A 257 11.69 -1.70 28.64
N GLU A 258 10.50 -1.11 28.52
CA GLU A 258 10.14 0.17 29.13
C GLU A 258 10.05 0.09 30.67
N HIS A 259 9.59 -1.04 31.21
CA HIS A 259 9.46 -1.25 32.66
C HIS A 259 10.71 -1.82 33.30
N GLY A 260 11.62 -2.37 32.50
CA GLY A 260 12.73 -3.18 32.99
C GLY A 260 12.27 -4.56 33.48
N MET A 261 13.22 -5.49 33.51
CA MET A 261 12.97 -6.88 33.85
C MET A 261 14.20 -7.53 34.48
N VAL A 262 13.96 -8.58 35.26
CA VAL A 262 15.03 -9.44 35.80
C VAL A 262 14.85 -10.85 35.27
N PHE A 263 15.94 -11.44 34.81
CA PHE A 263 16.03 -12.86 34.51
C PHE A 263 16.75 -13.57 35.65
N THR A 264 16.20 -14.70 36.09
CA THR A 264 16.77 -15.54 37.15
C THR A 264 16.91 -16.97 36.66
N HIS A 265 18.13 -17.48 36.63
CA HIS A 265 18.46 -18.86 36.29
C HIS A 265 18.17 -19.81 37.46
N THR A 266 17.97 -21.10 37.19
CA THR A 266 17.81 -22.14 38.23
C THR A 266 19.04 -22.27 39.13
N ASP A 267 20.23 -21.98 38.59
CA ASP A 267 21.50 -21.99 39.32
C ASP A 267 21.84 -20.61 39.95
N LEU A 268 20.82 -19.81 40.24
CA LEU A 268 20.91 -18.52 40.94
C LEU A 268 21.64 -17.38 40.21
N PHE A 269 22.03 -17.57 38.94
CA PHE A 269 22.53 -16.47 38.09
C PHE A 269 21.41 -15.45 37.80
N ARG A 270 21.76 -14.15 37.87
CA ARG A 270 20.80 -13.04 37.71
C ARG A 270 21.27 -12.05 36.65
N PHE A 271 20.39 -11.75 35.70
CA PHE A 271 20.60 -10.72 34.68
C PHE A 271 19.51 -9.66 34.76
N GLU A 272 19.90 -8.43 35.10
CA GLU A 272 18.98 -7.31 35.28
C GLU A 272 19.02 -6.34 34.10
N ILE A 273 17.84 -6.03 33.55
CA ILE A 273 17.68 -5.06 32.48
C ILE A 273 16.95 -3.85 33.04
N LYS A 274 17.69 -2.76 33.24
CA LYS A 274 17.11 -1.47 33.62
C LYS A 274 16.17 -0.93 32.53
N PRO A 275 15.16 -0.12 32.88
CA PRO A 275 14.27 0.53 31.92
C PRO A 275 15.03 1.21 30.76
N ASN A 276 14.60 0.93 29.53
CA ASN A 276 15.09 1.56 28.30
C ASN A 276 16.60 1.41 28.00
N THR A 277 17.31 0.46 28.61
CA THR A 277 18.75 0.26 28.35
C THR A 277 19.02 -0.66 27.16
N LEU A 278 18.17 -1.66 26.93
CA LEU A 278 18.27 -2.57 25.79
C LEU A 278 17.14 -2.31 24.78
N GLN A 279 17.43 -2.55 23.50
CA GLN A 279 16.54 -2.21 22.40
C GLN A 279 16.03 -3.44 21.62
N THR A 280 16.67 -4.60 21.78
CA THR A 280 16.34 -5.79 20.96
C THR A 280 16.38 -7.07 21.76
N THR A 281 15.56 -8.06 21.39
CA THR A 281 15.64 -9.40 21.99
C THR A 281 17.01 -10.06 21.78
N LYS A 282 17.74 -9.72 20.71
CA LYS A 282 19.11 -10.22 20.49
C LYS A 282 20.09 -9.73 21.56
N GLN A 283 19.99 -8.46 21.95
CA GLN A 283 20.80 -7.91 23.04
C GLN A 283 20.46 -8.57 24.38
N ILE A 284 19.18 -8.92 24.61
CA ILE A 284 18.77 -9.70 25.78
C ILE A 284 19.45 -11.07 25.77
N VAL A 285 19.41 -11.79 24.63
CA VAL A 285 20.08 -13.10 24.50
C VAL A 285 21.57 -12.98 24.77
N GLN A 286 22.24 -11.94 24.26
CA GLN A 286 23.66 -11.72 24.53
C GLN A 286 23.93 -11.51 26.02
N GLY A 287 23.15 -10.66 26.69
CA GLY A 287 23.31 -10.46 28.13
C GLY A 287 23.05 -11.71 28.97
N LEU A 288 22.13 -12.59 28.53
CA LEU A 288 21.94 -13.90 29.16
C LEU A 288 23.14 -14.84 28.96
N LEU A 289 23.76 -14.83 27.77
CA LEU A 289 24.99 -15.58 27.50
C LEU A 289 26.16 -15.08 28.35
N ASP A 290 26.28 -13.77 28.49
CA ASP A 290 27.35 -13.12 29.27
C ASP A 290 27.18 -13.37 30.78
N CYS A 291 25.95 -13.59 31.24
CA CYS A 291 25.62 -13.89 32.64
C CYS A 291 25.98 -15.32 33.07
N LEU A 292 26.08 -16.28 32.14
CA LEU A 292 26.43 -17.67 32.42
C LEU A 292 27.95 -17.92 32.27
N PRO A 293 28.57 -18.74 33.14
CA PRO A 293 29.99 -19.08 33.03
C PRO A 293 30.29 -19.90 31.77
N GLU A 294 31.55 -19.91 31.34
CA GLU A 294 32.00 -20.80 30.26
C GLU A 294 31.81 -22.27 30.64
N GLY A 295 31.45 -23.10 29.67
CA GLY A 295 31.12 -24.52 29.89
C GLY A 295 29.73 -24.79 30.49
N HIS A 296 28.94 -23.75 30.81
CA HIS A 296 27.58 -23.95 31.32
C HIS A 296 26.67 -24.57 30.24
N PRO A 297 25.93 -25.66 30.54
CA PRO A 297 25.14 -26.39 29.52
C PRO A 297 24.08 -25.51 28.84
N ASP A 298 23.40 -24.64 29.58
CA ASP A 298 22.41 -23.72 29.00
C ASP A 298 23.02 -22.59 28.16
N LYS A 299 24.27 -22.17 28.43
CA LYS A 299 24.98 -21.19 27.59
C LYS A 299 25.22 -21.77 26.20
N GLU A 300 25.69 -23.02 26.13
CA GLU A 300 25.83 -23.72 24.85
C GLU A 300 24.50 -23.92 24.13
N ARG A 301 23.43 -24.26 24.86
CA ARG A 301 22.10 -24.45 24.26
C ARG A 301 21.54 -23.16 23.67
N ILE A 302 21.72 -22.02 24.33
CA ILE A 302 21.31 -20.71 23.82
C ILE A 302 22.10 -20.36 22.55
N PHE A 303 23.41 -20.58 22.58
CA PHE A 303 24.32 -20.25 21.47
C PHE A 303 24.06 -21.12 20.23
N LYS A 304 23.90 -22.44 20.41
CA LYS A 304 23.71 -23.41 19.32
C LYS A 304 22.29 -23.37 18.71
N ASN A 305 21.28 -22.87 19.44
CA ASN A 305 19.90 -22.88 18.97
C ASN A 305 19.56 -21.61 18.14
N PRO A 306 19.32 -21.71 16.83
CA PRO A 306 19.02 -20.55 15.98
C PRO A 306 17.68 -19.86 16.32
N THR A 307 16.82 -20.52 17.10
CA THR A 307 15.51 -20.01 17.53
C THR A 307 15.51 -19.44 18.95
N SER A 308 16.66 -19.37 19.62
CA SER A 308 16.79 -18.88 21.01
C SER A 308 16.16 -17.49 21.20
N VAL A 309 16.34 -16.59 20.23
CA VAL A 309 15.70 -15.26 20.21
C VAL A 309 14.17 -15.35 20.30
N ASN A 310 13.55 -16.27 19.56
CA ASN A 310 12.09 -16.44 19.60
C ASN A 310 11.64 -17.08 20.92
N TYR A 311 12.44 -17.98 21.49
CA TYR A 311 12.13 -18.64 22.76
C TYR A 311 12.16 -17.64 23.93
N ILE A 312 13.22 -16.83 24.02
CA ILE A 312 13.31 -15.73 24.99
C ILE A 312 12.22 -14.69 24.77
N ARG A 313 11.89 -14.35 23.50
CA ARG A 313 10.77 -13.46 23.19
C ARG A 313 9.45 -13.99 23.75
N ASN A 314 9.16 -15.27 23.55
CA ASN A 314 7.91 -15.88 24.01
C ASN A 314 7.85 -15.99 25.54
N LEU A 315 8.99 -16.19 26.21
CA LEU A 315 9.07 -16.10 27.66
C LEU A 315 8.70 -14.69 28.16
N ILE A 316 9.24 -13.64 27.53
CA ILE A 316 8.89 -12.25 27.86
C ILE A 316 7.39 -11.99 27.64
N ILE A 317 6.85 -12.39 26.48
CA ILE A 317 5.42 -12.23 26.18
C ILE A 317 4.53 -12.92 27.23
N ALA A 318 4.91 -14.11 27.68
CA ALA A 318 4.16 -14.85 28.69
C ALA A 318 4.18 -14.17 30.07
N ALA A 319 5.27 -13.49 30.42
CA ALA A 319 5.41 -12.80 31.70
C ALA A 319 4.87 -11.36 31.70
N PHE A 320 4.73 -10.73 30.53
CA PHE A 320 4.27 -9.34 30.37
C PHE A 320 3.06 -9.26 29.42
N PRO A 321 1.90 -9.84 29.78
CA PRO A 321 0.72 -9.78 28.91
C PRO A 321 0.26 -8.33 28.69
N ALA A 322 0.02 -7.95 27.43
CA ALA A 322 -0.51 -6.63 27.13
C ALA A 322 -2.00 -6.53 27.54
N PRO A 323 -2.45 -5.39 28.11
CA PRO A 323 -3.81 -5.25 28.66
C PRO A 323 -4.92 -5.37 27.60
N ASN A 324 -4.61 -5.18 26.31
CA ASN A 324 -5.59 -5.13 25.24
C ASN A 324 -5.50 -6.30 24.24
N THR A 325 -4.64 -7.28 24.46
CA THR A 325 -4.55 -8.45 23.57
C THR A 325 -5.54 -9.53 23.98
N ASN A 326 -6.83 -9.32 23.64
CA ASN A 326 -7.90 -10.30 23.81
C ASN A 326 -7.69 -11.63 23.02
N GLY A 327 -6.57 -11.83 22.31
CA GLY A 327 -6.41 -12.96 21.40
C GLY A 327 -5.00 -13.42 21.03
N SER A 328 -3.91 -12.84 21.57
CA SER A 328 -2.54 -13.36 21.32
C SER A 328 -2.04 -14.25 22.45
N ARG A 329 -2.93 -14.98 23.14
CA ARG A 329 -2.50 -16.01 24.09
C ARG A 329 -1.68 -17.05 23.33
N LEU A 330 -0.38 -17.11 23.63
CA LEU A 330 0.46 -18.23 23.20
C LEU A 330 -0.29 -19.53 23.52
N LYS A 331 -0.41 -20.43 22.53
CA LYS A 331 -1.14 -21.70 22.69
C LYS A 331 -0.69 -22.49 23.93
N LYS A 332 0.58 -22.33 24.32
CA LYS A 332 1.15 -22.82 25.57
C LYS A 332 2.05 -21.74 26.16
N PRO A 333 1.74 -21.18 27.34
CA PRO A 333 2.61 -20.19 27.98
C PRO A 333 3.94 -20.84 28.38
N ILE A 334 5.04 -20.19 28.02
CA ILE A 334 6.39 -20.62 28.38
C ILE A 334 6.69 -20.07 29.78
N LYS A 335 6.92 -20.94 30.76
CA LYS A 335 7.26 -20.55 32.14
C LYS A 335 8.75 -20.30 32.35
N SER A 336 9.60 -20.99 31.59
CA SER A 336 11.05 -20.84 31.61
C SER A 336 11.66 -21.12 30.24
N ALA A 337 12.84 -20.54 29.98
CA ALA A 337 13.62 -20.75 28.77
C ALA A 337 15.10 -20.88 29.15
N TYR A 338 15.70 -22.04 28.88
CA TYR A 338 17.11 -22.33 29.21
C TYR A 338 17.44 -22.04 30.68
N GLY A 339 16.63 -22.60 31.60
CA GLY A 339 16.76 -22.38 33.05
C GLY A 339 16.33 -20.99 33.54
N PHE A 340 16.19 -20.00 32.66
CA PHE A 340 15.75 -18.66 33.06
C PHE A 340 14.24 -18.54 33.21
N THR A 341 13.84 -17.85 34.28
CA THR A 341 12.52 -17.24 34.45
C THR A 341 12.66 -15.72 34.35
N VAL A 342 11.57 -15.00 34.05
CA VAL A 342 11.59 -13.54 33.94
C VAL A 342 10.49 -12.91 34.79
N LYS A 343 10.81 -11.79 35.45
CA LYS A 343 9.86 -10.98 36.24
C LYS A 343 10.04 -9.49 35.92
N SER A 344 8.98 -8.70 36.10
CA SER A 344 9.07 -7.24 36.01
C SER A 344 9.81 -6.66 37.21
N LEU A 345 10.68 -5.68 36.98
CA LEU A 345 11.32 -4.93 38.06
C LEU A 345 10.30 -4.15 38.91
N LYS A 346 9.18 -3.71 38.31
CA LYS A 346 8.10 -3.03 39.04
C LYS A 346 7.39 -3.91 40.08
N MET A 347 7.52 -5.24 40.00
CA MET A 347 6.88 -6.16 40.95
C MET A 347 7.81 -6.56 42.11
N LEU A 348 9.05 -6.08 42.12
CA LEU A 348 10.06 -6.41 43.14
C LEU A 348 10.25 -5.28 44.17
N ASN A 349 9.69 -4.10 43.87
CA ASN A 349 9.52 -2.98 44.79
C ASN A 349 8.05 -2.92 45.18
#